data_AF-A0A536F3L6-F1
#
_entry.id   AF-A0A536F3L6-F1
#
_cell.length_a   1.000
_cell.length_b   1.000
_cell.length_c   1.000
_cell.angle_alpha   90.00
_cell.angle_beta   90.00
_cell.angle_gamma   90.00
#
_symmetry.space_group_name_H-M   'P 1'
#
loop_
_entity.id
_entity.type
_entity.pdbx_description
1 polymer ?
#
loop_
_entity_poly.entity_id
_entity_poly.type
_entity_poly.pdbx_seq_one_letter_code
_entity_poly.pdbx_strand_id
1 'polypeptide(L)' 'MARIGYADVDSLDDELRAYMDQSRRYGTPRPETQAIRSRVPAVAKAFSRAWDAIFRDGVLEHSLKELCRVYVSKTIECNY' A
#
# COMPACT_ATOMS: atom_id res chain seq x y z
N MET A 1 -1.23 -15.91 -4.44
CA MET A 1 -0.41 -15.84 -3.21
C MET A 1 0.96 -15.30 -3.57
N ALA A 2 1.56 -14.47 -2.71
CA ALA A 2 2.87 -13.87 -3.00
C ALA A 2 3.97 -14.93 -3.11
N ARG A 3 4.86 -14.78 -4.10
CA ARG A 3 6.04 -15.65 -4.29
C ARG A 3 7.28 -15.17 -3.54
N ILE A 4 7.12 -14.12 -2.74
CA ILE A 4 8.16 -13.47 -1.94
C ILE A 4 7.65 -13.47 -0.50
N GLY A 5 8.53 -13.75 0.45
CA GLY A 5 8.19 -13.67 1.89
C GLY A 5 7.85 -12.24 2.34
N TYR A 6 7.55 -12.10 3.62
CA TYR A 6 7.34 -10.79 4.25
C TYR A 6 8.66 -10.18 4.72
N ALA A 7 8.67 -8.86 4.92
CA ALA A 7 9.77 -8.20 5.62
C ALA A 7 9.74 -8.58 7.10
N ASP A 8 10.92 -8.64 7.71
CA ASP A 8 11.04 -8.70 9.16
C ASP A 8 10.65 -7.34 9.75
N VAL A 9 9.62 -7.32 10.58
CA VAL A 9 9.07 -6.08 11.15
C VAL A 9 10.09 -5.39 12.06
N ASP A 10 10.94 -6.15 12.73
CA ASP A 10 11.93 -5.60 13.65
C ASP A 10 13.07 -4.88 12.90
N SER A 11 13.27 -5.21 11.63
CA SER A 11 14.25 -4.57 10.74
C SER A 11 13.77 -3.27 10.09
N LEU A 12 12.50 -2.90 10.24
CA LEU A 12 11.91 -1.73 9.58
C LEU A 12 12.30 -0.43 10.29
N ASP A 13 12.54 0.62 9.51
CA ASP A 13 12.67 1.97 10.05
C ASP A 13 11.31 2.55 10.49
N ASP A 14 11.34 3.67 11.21
CA ASP A 14 10.15 4.29 11.79
C ASP A 14 9.09 4.68 10.74
N GLU A 15 9.53 5.14 9.57
CA GLU A 15 8.64 5.53 8.47
C GLU A 15 7.90 4.30 7.93
N LEU A 16 8.60 3.18 7.73
CA LEU A 16 7.99 1.94 7.28
C LEU A 16 7.07 1.31 8.34
N ARG A 17 7.44 1.37 9.63
CA ARG A 17 6.55 0.94 10.72
C ARG A 17 5.26 1.75 10.73
N ALA A 18 5.34 3.06 10.56
CA ALA A 18 4.15 3.92 10.47
C ALA A 18 3.23 3.51 9.30
N TYR A 19 3.80 3.18 8.13
CA TYR A 19 3.00 2.68 7.01
C TYR A 19 2.36 1.32 7.29
N MET A 20 3.05 0.42 7.99
CA MET A 20 2.49 -0.86 8.42
C MET A 20 1.33 -0.67 9.41
N ASP A 21 1.45 0.24 10.37
CA ASP A 21 0.40 0.55 11.34
C ASP A 21 -0.83 1.18 10.67
N GLN A 22 -0.63 2.09 9.71
CA GLN A 22 -1.73 2.64 8.91
C GLN A 22 -2.43 1.54 8.13
N SER A 23 -1.68 0.65 7.48
CA SER A 23 -2.22 -0.47 6.71
C SER A 23 -3.04 -1.40 7.61
N ARG A 24 -2.55 -1.68 8.82
CA ARG A 24 -3.28 -2.48 9.83
C ARG A 24 -4.57 -1.80 10.28
N ARG A 25 -4.55 -0.46 10.44
CA ARG A 25 -5.70 0.32 10.90
C ARG A 25 -6.79 0.47 9.85
N TYR A 26 -6.41 0.76 8.61
CA TYR A 26 -7.35 1.11 7.54
C TYR A 26 -7.61 -0.02 6.55
N GLY A 27 -6.78 -1.07 6.55
CA GLY A 27 -6.86 -2.18 5.60
C GLY A 27 -6.40 -1.83 4.18
N THR A 28 -6.04 -0.57 3.92
CA THR A 28 -5.60 -0.07 2.62
C THR A 28 -4.35 0.81 2.76
N PRO A 29 -3.28 0.54 1.97
CA PRO A 29 -3.05 -0.70 1.22
C PRO A 29 -3.03 -1.92 2.16
N ARG A 30 -3.31 -3.13 1.64
CA ARG A 30 -3.38 -4.34 2.49
C ARG A 30 -2.08 -4.56 3.28
N PRO A 31 -2.15 -4.92 4.57
CA PRO A 31 -0.95 -5.19 5.39
C PRO A 31 0.01 -6.19 4.75
N GLU A 32 -0.50 -7.27 4.15
CA GLU A 32 0.31 -8.32 3.53
C GLU A 32 1.11 -7.77 2.33
N THR A 33 0.48 -6.96 1.49
CA THR A 33 1.15 -6.34 0.34
C THR A 33 2.19 -5.32 0.81
N GLN A 34 1.90 -4.57 1.86
CA GLN A 34 2.85 -3.62 2.44
C GLN A 34 4.04 -4.33 3.10
N ALA A 35 3.81 -5.47 3.76
CA ALA A 35 4.88 -6.31 4.30
C ALA A 35 5.81 -6.85 3.20
N ILE A 36 5.27 -7.22 2.04
CA ILE A 36 6.08 -7.65 0.88
C ILE A 36 6.92 -6.49 0.35
N ARG A 37 6.30 -5.31 0.11
CA ARG A 37 7.01 -4.13 -0.41
C ARG A 37 8.12 -3.67 0.54
N SER A 38 7.88 -3.76 1.84
CA SER A 38 8.82 -3.31 2.88
C SER A 38 10.14 -4.09 2.90
N ARG A 39 10.23 -5.22 2.17
CA ARG A 39 11.51 -5.90 1.92
C ARG A 39 12.51 -5.05 1.15
N VAL A 40 12.02 -4.07 0.39
CA VAL A 40 12.84 -3.07 -0.31
C VAL A 40 12.38 -1.69 0.16
N PRO A 41 13.01 -1.11 1.20
CA PRO A 41 12.59 0.15 1.81
C PRO A 41 12.31 1.28 0.82
N ALA A 42 13.17 1.43 -0.18
CA ALA A 42 12.99 2.46 -1.22
C ALA A 42 11.68 2.28 -2.01
N VAL A 43 11.30 1.04 -2.32
CA VAL A 43 10.04 0.72 -3.02
C VAL A 43 8.83 1.02 -2.13
N ALA A 44 8.87 0.59 -0.87
CA ALA A 44 7.79 0.82 0.07
C ALA A 44 7.54 2.32 0.31
N LYS A 45 8.60 3.12 0.46
CA LYS A 45 8.52 4.57 0.64
C LYS A 45 8.01 5.27 -0.61
N ALA A 46 8.55 4.94 -1.78
CA ALA A 46 8.11 5.53 -3.04
C ALA A 46 6.61 5.27 -3.29
N PHE A 47 6.15 4.04 -3.01
CA PHE A 47 4.74 3.68 -3.12
C PHE A 47 3.87 4.43 -2.10
N SER A 48 4.23 4.39 -0.82
CA SER A 48 3.36 4.89 0.26
C SER A 48 3.24 6.42 0.24
N ARG A 49 4.31 7.14 -0.07
CA ARG A 49 4.26 8.61 -0.24
C ARG A 49 3.34 9.02 -1.39
N ALA A 50 3.41 8.31 -2.52
CA ALA A 50 2.53 8.56 -3.66
C ALA A 50 1.08 8.19 -3.33
N TRP A 51 0.86 7.08 -2.61
CA TRP A 51 -0.46 6.67 -2.12
C TRP A 51 -1.09 7.75 -1.25
N ASP A 52 -0.36 8.28 -0.26
CA ASP A 52 -0.89 9.34 0.60
C ASP A 52 -1.21 10.59 -0.21
N ALA A 53 -0.27 11.06 -1.03
CA ALA A 53 -0.45 12.28 -1.84
C ALA A 53 -1.64 12.23 -2.81
N ILE A 54 -1.93 11.06 -3.39
CA ILE A 54 -2.98 10.91 -4.41
C ILE A 54 -4.28 10.41 -3.78
N PHE A 55 -4.19 9.37 -2.95
CA PHE A 55 -5.35 8.60 -2.50
C PHE A 55 -5.93 9.12 -1.19
N ARG A 56 -5.09 9.57 -0.26
CA ARG A 56 -5.53 10.14 1.02
C ARG A 56 -5.77 11.64 0.89
N ASP A 57 -4.75 12.37 0.45
CA ASP A 57 -4.72 13.84 0.47
C ASP A 57 -5.03 14.47 -0.89
N GLY A 58 -5.25 13.67 -1.93
CA GLY A 58 -5.58 14.16 -3.26
C GLY A 58 -6.97 14.79 -3.37
N VAL A 59 -7.13 15.69 -4.34
CA VAL A 59 -8.28 16.61 -4.50
C VAL A 59 -9.62 15.98 -4.87
N LEU A 60 -9.63 14.73 -5.34
CA LEU A 60 -10.86 14.03 -5.70
C LEU A 60 -11.46 13.30 -4.49
N GLU A 61 -12.78 13.20 -4.50
CA GLU A 61 -13.55 12.42 -3.54
C GLU A 61 -13.03 10.99 -3.43
N HIS A 62 -12.96 10.49 -2.20
CA HIS A 62 -12.39 9.16 -1.93
C HIS A 62 -13.16 8.04 -2.64
N SER A 63 -14.49 8.13 -2.71
CA SER A 63 -15.34 7.16 -3.40
C SER A 63 -15.06 7.08 -4.90
N LEU A 64 -14.76 8.21 -5.55
CA LEU A 64 -14.39 8.25 -6.96
C LEU A 64 -13.02 7.60 -7.18
N LYS A 65 -12.04 7.90 -6.31
CA LYS A 65 -10.71 7.28 -6.36
C LYS A 65 -10.78 5.77 -6.19
N GLU A 66 -11.63 5.27 -5.29
CA GLU A 66 -11.89 3.83 -5.11
C GLU A 66 -12.54 3.19 -6.33
N LEU A 67 -13.54 3.85 -6.95
CA LEU A 67 -14.16 3.36 -8.18
C LEU A 67 -13.13 3.22 -9.31
N CYS A 68 -12.29 4.22 -9.51
CA CYS A 68 -11.19 4.18 -10.48
C CYS A 68 -10.22 3.03 -10.17
N ARG A 69 -9.83 2.86 -8.90
CA ARG A 69 -8.93 1.79 -8.44
C ARG A 69 -9.49 0.41 -8.78
N VAL A 70 -10.76 0.15 -8.46
CA VAL A 70 -11.42 -1.13 -8.75
C VAL A 70 -11.56 -1.37 -10.25
N TYR A 71 -11.94 -0.34 -11.01
CA TYR A 71 -12.05 -0.44 -12.47
C TYR A 71 -10.71 -0.84 -13.10
N VAL A 72 -9.63 -0.10 -12.78
CA VAL A 72 -8.29 -0.39 -13.30
C VAL A 72 -7.83 -1.79 -12.87
N SER A 73 -8.01 -2.18 -11.60
CA SER A 73 -7.68 -3.52 -11.12
C SER A 73 -8.39 -4.62 -11.91
N LYS A 74 -9.68 -4.46 -12.23
CA LYS A 74 -10.42 -5.41 -13.06
C LYS A 74 -9.91 -5.47 -14.49
N THR A 75 -9.56 -4.33 -15.09
CA THR A 75 -9.05 -4.29 -16.48
C THR A 75 -7.71 -5.00 -16.67
N ILE A 76 -6.92 -5.13 -15.60
CA ILE A 76 -5.61 -5.81 -15.62
C ILE A 76 -5.65 -7.16 -14.90
N GLU A 77 -6.84 -7.66 -14.55
CA GLU A 77 -7.03 -8.94 -13.85
C GLU A 77 -6.23 -9.04 -12.52
N CYS A 78 -6.10 -7.92 -11.81
CA CYS A 78 -5.43 -7.88 -10.52
C CYS A 78 -6.36 -8.44 -9.42
N ASN A 79 -5.97 -9.59 -8.87
CA ASN A 79 -6.75 -10.33 -7.86
C ASN A 79 -6.30 -10.09 -6.40
N TYR A 80 -5.47 -9.07 -6.14
CA TYR A 80 -5.09 -8.62 -4.78
C TYR A 80 -6.14 -7.65 -4.22
#